data_AF-A0A3Q7FCR0-F1
#
_entry.id   AF-A0A3Q7FCR0-F1
#
_cell.length_a   1.000
_cell.length_b   1.000
_cell.length_c   1.000
_cell.angle_alpha   90.00
_cell.angle_beta   90.00
_cell.angle_gamma   90.00
#
_symmetry.space_group_name_H-M   'P 1'
#
loop_
_entity.id
_entity.type
_entity.pdbx_description
1 polymer ?
#
loop_
_entity_poly.entity_id
_entity_poly.type
_entity_poly.pdbx_seq_one_letter_code
_entity_poly.pdbx_strand_id
1 'polypeptide(L)' 'MAKTMMMNSFFKIAAPSNIGFHGTSYFALCATDSVMPYKPFMNISSDSDAFVIPNLPHQIKLTRTQLAPFD' A
#
# COMPACT_ATOMS: atom_id res chain seq x y z
N MET A 1 -33.59 -27.40 -26.85
CA MET A 1 -32.24 -27.36 -26.25
C MET A 1 -32.00 -25.97 -25.67
N ALA A 2 -32.38 -25.74 -24.41
CA ALA A 2 -32.12 -24.49 -23.71
C ALA A 2 -31.28 -24.82 -22.48
N LYS A 3 -29.95 -24.86 -22.64
CA LYS A 3 -29.06 -25.09 -21.50
C LYS A 3 -27.63 -24.59 -21.72
N THR A 4 -27.44 -23.29 -21.95
CA THR A 4 -26.08 -22.68 -21.83
C THR A 4 -26.11 -21.17 -21.55
N MET A 5 -26.95 -20.69 -20.63
CA MET A 5 -26.80 -19.31 -20.18
C MET A 5 -27.38 -19.13 -18.79
N MET A 6 -26.57 -19.39 -17.76
CA MET A 6 -26.68 -18.84 -16.39
C MET A 6 -25.78 -19.67 -15.47
N MET A 7 -24.44 -19.52 -15.56
CA MET A 7 -23.58 -20.01 -14.47
C MET A 7 -22.20 -19.33 -14.39
N ASN A 8 -22.09 -18.01 -14.65
CA ASN A 8 -20.80 -17.31 -14.52
C ASN A 8 -20.72 -16.33 -13.34
N SER A 9 -21.78 -16.11 -12.56
CA SER A 9 -21.76 -15.16 -11.42
C SER A 9 -21.62 -15.80 -10.04
N PHE A 10 -21.82 -17.11 -9.89
CA PHE A 10 -21.70 -17.78 -8.58
C PHE A 10 -20.29 -18.29 -8.28
N PHE A 11 -19.44 -18.49 -9.30
CA PHE A 11 -18.11 -19.07 -9.10
C PHE A 11 -17.06 -18.09 -8.56
N LYS A 12 -17.34 -16.77 -8.61
CA LYS A 12 -16.45 -15.73 -8.07
C LYS A 12 -16.52 -15.57 -6.54
N ILE A 13 -17.55 -16.12 -5.88
CA ILE A 13 -17.74 -16.01 -4.43
C ILE A 13 -17.20 -17.27 -3.71
N ALA A 14 -16.96 -18.36 -4.44
CA ALA A 14 -16.56 -19.66 -3.90
C ALA A 14 -15.04 -19.93 -3.91
N ALA A 15 -14.21 -19.02 -4.44
CA ALA A 15 -12.77 -19.10 -4.29
C ALA A 15 -12.37 -18.64 -2.88
N PRO A 16 -11.41 -19.30 -2.20
CA PRO A 16 -10.93 -18.82 -0.91
C PRO A 16 -10.47 -17.37 -1.09
N SER A 17 -11.09 -16.48 -0.32
CA SER A 17 -10.62 -15.10 -0.19
C SER A 17 -9.19 -15.17 0.34
N ASN A 18 -8.22 -14.77 -0.48
CA ASN A 18 -6.82 -14.67 -0.06
C ASN A 18 -6.72 -13.55 0.97
N ILE A 19 -6.89 -13.88 2.25
CA ILE A 19 -6.71 -12.95 3.36
C ILE A 19 -5.21 -12.76 3.54
N GLY A 20 -4.69 -11.61 3.13
CA GLY A 20 -3.30 -11.23 3.36
C GLY A 20 -3.06 -10.89 4.83
N PHE A 21 -2.16 -11.62 5.49
CA PHE A 21 -1.67 -11.27 6.82
C PHE A 21 -0.33 -10.54 6.69
N HIS A 22 -0.31 -9.23 7.00
CA HIS A 22 0.90 -8.41 6.91
C HIS A 22 1.72 -8.36 8.20
N GLY A 23 1.16 -8.77 9.34
CA GLY A 23 1.86 -8.74 10.64
C GLY A 23 2.29 -7.35 11.12
N THR A 24 1.79 -6.27 10.49
CA THR A 24 2.16 -4.88 10.78
C THR A 24 0.93 -4.05 11.14
N SER A 25 1.16 -2.89 11.74
CA SER A 25 0.08 -1.97 12.11
C SER A 25 -0.61 -1.39 10.88
N TYR A 26 -1.88 -1.02 11.02
CA TYR A 26 -2.64 -0.34 9.97
C TYR A 26 -1.95 0.95 9.50
N PHE A 27 -1.37 1.69 10.46
CA PHE A 27 -0.60 2.90 10.17
C PHE A 27 0.57 2.63 9.20
N ALA A 28 1.34 1.56 9.44
CA ALA A 28 2.48 1.21 8.60
C ALA A 28 2.06 0.83 7.18
N LEU A 29 0.90 0.18 7.01
CA LEU A 29 0.32 -0.10 5.70
C LEU A 29 -0.01 1.20 4.96
N CYS A 30 -0.78 2.10 5.58
CA CYS A 30 -1.14 3.38 4.96
C CYS A 30 0.08 4.25 4.64
N ALA A 31 1.08 4.26 5.52
CA ALA A 31 2.33 4.97 5.30
C ALA A 31 3.08 4.40 4.09
N THR A 32 3.16 3.08 3.97
CA THR A 32 3.81 2.41 2.83
C THR A 32 3.08 2.71 1.52
N ASP A 33 1.75 2.58 1.51
CA ASP A 33 0.91 2.87 0.34
C ASP A 33 0.98 4.34 -0.09
N SER A 34 1.34 5.25 0.84
CA SER A 34 1.52 6.67 0.54
C SER A 34 2.95 7.02 0.12
N VAL A 35 3.96 6.39 0.70
CA VAL A 35 5.37 6.69 0.39
C VAL A 35 5.79 6.06 -0.96
N MET A 36 5.35 4.84 -1.25
CA MET A 36 5.80 4.09 -2.43
C MET A 36 5.43 4.72 -3.79
N PRO A 37 4.18 5.16 -4.03
CA PRO A 37 3.82 5.74 -5.33
C PRO A 37 4.29 7.18 -5.50
N TYR A 38 4.29 7.99 -4.43
CA TYR A 38 4.65 9.41 -4.51
C TYR A 38 6.14 9.69 -4.33
N LYS A 39 6.89 8.74 -3.76
CA LYS A 39 8.34 8.81 -3.50
C LYS A 39 8.80 10.18 -2.98
N PRO A 40 8.20 10.72 -1.90
CA PRO A 40 8.49 12.06 -1.39
C PRO A 40 9.96 12.28 -1.00
N PHE A 41 10.69 11.20 -0.71
CA PHE A 41 12.11 11.18 -0.39
C PHE A 41 13.05 11.39 -1.60
N MET A 42 12.56 11.43 -2.84
CA MET A 42 13.39 11.74 -4.01
C MET A 42 13.67 13.24 -4.17
N ASN A 43 12.83 14.09 -3.58
CA ASN A 43 12.89 15.55 -3.74
C ASN A 43 13.74 16.26 -2.67
N ILE A 44 14.32 15.51 -1.73
CA ILE A 44 15.15 16.07 -0.65
C ILE A 44 16.64 15.99 -0.99
N SER A 45 17.40 17.01 -0.60
CA SER A 45 18.81 17.14 -0.95
C SER A 45 19.71 16.29 -0.06
N SER A 46 19.38 16.16 1.24
CA SER A 46 20.15 15.44 2.23
C SER A 46 19.36 14.27 2.82
N ASP A 47 20.06 13.22 3.24
CA ASP A 47 19.45 12.07 3.92
C ASP A 47 18.89 12.43 5.30
N SER A 48 19.40 13.52 5.89
CA SER A 48 18.94 14.07 7.17
C SER A 48 17.73 15.00 7.03
N ASP A 49 17.38 15.40 5.80
CA ASP A 49 16.22 16.25 5.57
C ASP A 49 14.94 15.43 5.78
N ALA A 50 13.99 16.02 6.51
CA ALA A 50 12.71 15.40 6.77
C ALA A 50 11.72 15.69 5.63
N PHE A 51 11.02 14.67 5.17
CA PHE A 51 9.88 14.76 4.25
C PHE A 51 8.58 14.36 4.95
N VAL A 52 7.45 14.81 4.40
CA VAL A 52 6.12 14.50 4.92
C VAL A 52 5.53 13.34 4.15
N ILE A 53 4.90 12.38 4.86
CA ILE A 53 4.13 11.33 4.23
C ILE A 53 2.83 11.93 3.66
N PRO A 54 2.58 11.83 2.35
CA PRO A 54 1.34 12.37 1.76
C PRO A 54 0.12 11.54 2.19
N ASN A 55 -1.08 12.09 2.00
CA ASN A 55 -2.37 11.37 2.13
C ASN A 55 -2.70 10.78 3.52
N LEU A 56 -2.05 11.27 4.58
CA LEU A 56 -2.42 10.95 5.95
C LEU A 56 -3.17 12.11 6.62
N PRO A 57 -4.12 11.83 7.53
CA PRO A 57 -4.88 12.86 8.24
C PRO A 57 -4.01 13.70 9.20
N HIS A 58 -2.84 13.17 9.59
CA HIS A 58 -1.88 13.85 10.43
C HIS A 58 -0.56 13.98 9.69
N GLN A 59 0.15 15.08 9.95
CA GLN A 59 1.46 15.31 9.38
C GLN A 59 2.51 14.44 10.07
N ILE A 60 2.93 13.38 9.38
CA ILE A 60 4.04 12.52 9.82
C ILE A 60 5.28 12.88 9.00
N LYS A 61 6.40 13.09 9.70
CA LYS A 61 7.69 13.40 9.10
C LYS A 61 8.64 12.22 9.23
N LEU A 62 9.33 11.88 8.14
CA LEU A 62 10.37 10.85 8.09
C LEU A 62 11.62 11.40 7.41
N THR A 63 12.78 10.81 7.69
CA THR A 63 14.04 11.07 6.97
C THR A 63 14.34 9.94 5.99
N ARG A 64 15.24 10.17 5.03
CA ARG A 64 15.63 9.11 4.07
C ARG A 64 16.28 7.91 4.78
N THR A 65 17.01 8.17 5.86
CA THR A 65 17.64 7.14 6.69
C THR A 65 16.68 6.21 7.42
N GLN A 66 15.41 6.60 7.59
CA GLN A 66 14.38 5.76 8.22
C GLN A 66 13.68 4.83 7.21
N LEU A 67 14.00 4.94 5.92
CA LEU A 67 13.50 4.05 4.89
C LEU A 67 14.42 2.84 4.75
N ALA A 68 13.84 1.71 4.37
CA ALA A 68 14.63 0.56 3.96
C ALA A 68 15.48 0.95 2.71
N PRO A 69 16.70 0.39 2.57
CA PRO A 69 17.45 0.52 1.32
C PRO A 69 16.58 0.04 0.16
N PHE A 70 16.51 0.83 -0.91
CA PHE A 70 15.95 0.37 -2.18
C PHE A 70 17.02 -0.51 -2.85
N ASP A 71 16.77 -1.81 -2.95
CA ASP A 71 17.47 -2.68 -3.92
C ASP A 71 16.83 -2.52 -5.31
#